data_AF-A0A800K3N7-F1
#
_entry.id   AF-A0A800K3N7-F1
#
_cell.length_a   1.000
_cell.length_b   1.000
_cell.length_c   1.000
_cell.angle_alpha   90.00
_cell.angle_beta   90.00
_cell.angle_gamma   90.00
#
_symmetry.space_group_name_H-M   'P 1'
#
loop_
_entity.id
_entity.type
_entity.pdbx_description
1 polymer ?
#
loop_
_entity_poly.entity_id
_entity_poly.type
_entity_poly.pdbx_seq_one_letter_code
_entity_poly.pdbx_strand_id
1 'polypeptide(L)' 'MKTIDLRKKSTDELEKELLDIRKAQFSARMQISTQQSNKTDQLGKFQKDIARIKTILAEKSNQS' A
#
# COMPACT_ATOMS: atom_id res chain seq x y z
N MET A 1 -2.66 2.41 -7.56
CA MET A 1 -1.68 3.51 -7.68
C MET A 1 -0.83 3.37 -8.94
N LYS A 2 -0.47 4.47 -9.63
CA LYS A 2 0.57 4.44 -10.68
C LYS A 2 1.93 4.64 -10.01
N THR A 3 2.90 3.80 -10.35
CA THR A 3 4.26 3.76 -9.78
C THR A 3 5.07 5.02 -10.03
N ILE A 4 4.73 5.77 -11.09
CA ILE A 4 5.39 7.01 -11.49
C ILE A 4 5.19 8.11 -10.44
N ASP A 5 4.01 8.16 -9.80
CA ASP A 5 3.69 9.17 -8.80
C ASP A 5 4.34 8.86 -7.44
N LEU A 6 4.56 7.58 -7.15
CA LEU A 6 5.22 7.13 -5.92
C LEU A 6 6.74 7.38 -5.93
N ARG A 7 7.39 7.33 -7.10
CA ARG A 7 8.83 7.64 -7.20
C ARG A 7 9.16 9.11 -6.91
N LYS A 8 8.21 10.03 -7.17
CA LYS A 8 8.38 11.47 -6.93
C LYS A 8 8.27 11.87 -5.45
N LYS A 9 7.64 11.04 -4.62
CA LYS A 9 7.43 11.31 -3.18
C LYS A 9 8.68 11.06 -2.36
N SER A 10 8.84 11.76 -1.24
CA SER A 10 9.97 11.56 -0.32
C SER A 10 9.88 10.20 0.40
N THR A 11 10.98 9.71 0.97
CA THR A 11 11.01 8.48 1.79
C THR A 11 9.99 8.55 2.93
N ASP A 12 9.90 9.69 3.61
CA ASP A 12 8.99 9.88 4.75
C ASP A 12 7.51 9.90 4.32
N GLU A 13 7.23 10.42 3.13
CA GLU A 13 5.87 10.42 2.56
C GLU A 13 5.45 9.01 2.16
N LEU A 14 6.38 8.22 1.61
CA LEU A 14 6.15 6.82 1.27
C LEU A 14 5.88 5.96 2.51
N GLU A 15 6.58 6.21 3.62
CA GLU A 15 6.32 5.53 4.88
C GLU A 15 4.96 5.89 5.49
N LYS A 16 4.57 7.17 5.45
CA LYS A 16 3.22 7.61 5.87
C LYS A 16 2.13 6.94 5.02
N GLU A 17 2.30 6.95 3.70
CA GLU A 17 1.34 6.36 2.77
C GLU A 17 1.25 4.83 2.96
N LEU A 18 2.36 4.16 3.27
CA LEU A 18 2.37 2.73 3.63
C LEU A 18 1.57 2.45 4.91
N LEU A 19 1.65 3.34 5.89
CA LEU A 19 0.90 3.21 7.14
C LEU A 19 -0.61 3.38 6.91
N ASP A 20 -0.99 4.35 6.08
CA ASP A 20 -2.39 4.59 5.72
C ASP A 20 -2.99 3.44 4.91
N ILE A 21 -2.26 2.90 3.93
CA ILE A 21 -2.70 1.72 3.17
C ILE A 21 -2.86 0.50 4.07
N ARG A 22 -1.98 0.31 5.07
CA ARG A 22 -2.10 -0.78 6.04
C ARG A 22 -3.36 -0.65 6.91
N LYS A 23 -3.70 0.57 7.34
CA LYS A 23 -4.96 0.83 8.06
C LYS A 23 -6.17 0.51 7.16
N ALA A 24 -6.16 0.97 5.91
CA ALA A 24 -7.22 0.68 4.95
C ALA A 24 -7.36 -0.84 4.68
N GLN A 25 -6.24 -1.56 4.57
CA GLN A 25 -6.22 -3.02 4.43
C GLN A 25 -6.83 -3.71 5.65
N PHE A 26 -6.53 -3.24 6.87
CA PHE A 26 -7.10 -3.79 8.09
C PHE A 26 -8.62 -3.61 8.15
N SER A 27 -9.11 -2.40 7.87
CA SER A 27 -10.55 -2.12 7.79
C SER A 27 -11.23 -2.98 6.72
N ALA A 28 -10.61 -3.15 5.54
CA ALA A 28 -11.14 -3.99 4.48
C ALA A 28 -11.17 -5.48 4.87
N ARG A 29 -10.13 -6.01 5.55
CA ARG A 29 -10.15 -7.38 6.07
C ARG A 29 -11.26 -7.56 7.10
N MET A 30 -11.47 -6.59 7.97
CA MET A 30 -12.51 -6.63 8.99
C MET A 30 -13.92 -6.63 8.37
N GLN A 31 -14.16 -5.79 7.36
CA GLN A 31 -15.43 -5.78 6.61
C GLN A 31 -15.73 -7.13 5.92
N ILE A 32 -14.71 -7.75 5.33
CA ILE A 32 -14.83 -9.09 4.71
C ILE A 32 -15.10 -10.15 5.79
N SER A 33 -14.40 -10.07 6.93
CA SER A 33 -14.60 -10.98 8.06
C SER A 33 -16.02 -10.90 8.65
N THR A 34 -16.61 -9.71 8.68
CA THR A 34 -18.00 -9.49 9.12
C THR A 34 -19.05 -9.90 8.09
N GLN A 35 -18.64 -10.47 6.94
CA GLN A 35 -19.51 -10.84 5.81
C GLN A 35 -20.37 -9.69 5.27
N GLN A 36 -20.00 -8.44 5.56
CA GLN A 36 -20.72 -7.25 5.08
C GLN A 36 -20.37 -6.88 3.64
N SER A 37 -19.26 -7.42 3.11
CA SER A 37 -18.78 -7.09 1.76
C SER A 37 -18.00 -8.26 1.14
N ASN A 38 -18.34 -8.59 -0.11
CA ASN A 38 -17.66 -9.62 -0.92
C ASN A 38 -16.51 -9.04 -1.77
N LYS A 39 -16.07 -7.80 -1.52
CA LYS A 39 -15.01 -7.13 -2.30
C LYS A 39 -13.61 -7.62 -1.90
N THR A 40 -13.36 -8.91 -2.07
CA THR A 40 -12.05 -9.56 -1.86
C THR A 40 -10.97 -9.02 -2.82
N ASP A 41 -11.37 -8.53 -4.00
CA ASP A 41 -10.48 -7.91 -4.99
C ASP A 41 -9.69 -6.71 -4.44
N GLN A 42 -10.23 -5.99 -3.45
CA GLN A 42 -9.57 -4.83 -2.86
C GLN A 42 -8.35 -5.24 -2.04
N LEU A 43 -8.37 -6.41 -1.37
CA LEU A 43 -7.23 -6.91 -0.62
C LEU A 43 -6.01 -7.14 -1.50
N GLY A 44 -6.21 -7.73 -2.69
CA GLY A 44 -5.14 -7.95 -3.65
C GLY A 44 -4.55 -6.64 -4.21
N LYS A 45 -5.39 -5.61 -4.38
CA LYS A 45 -4.93 -4.27 -4.78
C LYS A 45 -4.07 -3.62 -3.69
N PHE A 46 -4.50 -3.68 -2.43
CA PHE A 46 -3.74 -3.15 -1.30
C PHE A 46 -2.38 -3.85 -1.14
N GLN A 47 -2.33 -5.18 -1.27
CA GLN A 47 -1.06 -5.92 -1.21
C GLN A 47 -0.09 -5.50 -2.33
N LYS A 48 -0.60 -5.34 -3.57
CA LYS A 48 0.22 -4.87 -4.70
C LYS A 48 0.72 -3.44 -4.51
N ASP A 49 -0.10 -2.56 -3.94
CA ASP A 49 0.30 -1.18 -3.66
C ASP A 49 1.35 -1.12 -2.52
N ILE A 50 1.21 -1.92 -1.45
CA ILE A 50 2.26 -2.06 -0.41
C ILE A 50 3.57 -2.57 -1.00
N ALA A 51 3.52 -3.58 -1.86
CA ALA A 51 4.70 -4.15 -2.49
C ALA A 51 5.44 -3.09 -3.34
N ARG A 52 4.71 -2.30 -4.14
CA ARG A 52 5.30 -1.21 -4.94
C ARG A 52 6.00 -0.16 -4.09
N ILE A 53 5.39 0.26 -2.98
CA ILE A 53 6.00 1.25 -2.07
C ILE A 53 7.29 0.70 -1.46
N LYS A 54 7.27 -0.55 -0.98
CA LYS A 54 8.47 -1.22 -0.46
C LYS A 54 9.57 -1.34 -1.50
N THR A 55 9.23 -1.66 -2.75
CA THR A 55 10.21 -1.72 -3.84
C THR A 55 10.85 -0.36 -4.09
N ILE A 56 10.06 0.73 -4.11
CA ILE A 56 10.60 2.08 -4.32
C ILE A 56 11.48 2.53 -3.14
N LEU A 57 11.10 2.19 -1.90
CA LEU A 57 11.95 2.46 -0.72
C LEU A 57 13.29 1.72 -0.82
N ALA A 58 13.29 0.46 -1.26
CA ALA A 58 14.52 -0.30 -1.50
C ALA A 58 15.34 0.22 -2.69
N GLU A 59 14.69 0.65 -3.77
CA GLU A 59 15.35 1.33 -4.89
C GLU A 59 16.08 2.58 -4.39
N LYS A 60 15.42 3.42 -3.58
CA LYS A 60 16.01 4.65 -3.02
C LYS A 60 17.16 4.37 -2.04
N SER A 61 17.05 3.34 -1.20
CA SER A 61 18.14 2.98 -0.28
C SER A 61 19.37 2.43 -1.00
N ASN A 62 19.17 1.71 -2.12
CA ASN A 62 20.26 1.17 -2.94
C ASN A 62 20.86 2.20 -3.91
N GLN A 63 20.18 3.32 -4.15
CA GLN A 63 20.69 4.42 -4.97
C GLN A 63 21.56 5.41 -4.19
N SER A 64 21.68 5.20 -2.87
CA SER A 64 22.53 5.97 -1.94
C SER A 64 23.97 5.47 -1.96
#